data_AF-A0AAV8Y6L2-F1
#
_entry.id   AF-A0AAV8Y6L2-F1
#
_cell.length_a   1.000
_cell.length_b   1.000
_cell.length_c   1.000
_cell.angle_alpha   90.00
_cell.angle_beta   90.00
_cell.angle_gamma   90.00
#
_symmetry.space_group_name_H-M   'P 1'
#
loop_
_entity.id
_entity.type
_entity.pdbx_description
1 polymer ?
#
loop_
_entity_poly.entity_id
_entity_poly.type
_entity_poly.pdbx_seq_one_letter_code
_entity_poly.pdbx_strand_id
1 'polypeptide(L)'
;MANAFCGYCFLNNVAISTETAIAEGYAKKVLIVDFDVHHGQGVQQLFYNRKDVLYFSIHRFEHGTFWPNLRESDSNYIGEGTGRGYNVNVPLNNIGMGDSDYLAIVFNLLLPLAYEFNPDLILISAGYDAAIGCPEFKPDLIMVSAGFDSCLGDEKGQMTVTPHFYGHLISLLSGLANSRLAVCLEGGYFKESLAEGVACTVRALLGDACYPMDIHSNPVVNPTLQEVINNVKYFLHDYWDCFKCEELFEYPKQGTSLGYDEKDEHVTRIDFKHVDQEVAVYETADCYPSPSNEDVQKYFSIMKNLREAYARGRVYKNVIGYVYDDELLKHKSTGDTGKVPPEKPERLTEIMRFFQEFGLIERLKKIECNLDAKPWLKKVHSSEYIRNILEQSNLSQKPDWYFNEHTGACIVKSVSCILSLAQSISDGAVRAGVAIVRPPGHHASSSSGSGFCFVNNACIATEYLIQKKGHKRVLIVDFDIHHGNGTQELTYSRSDIMYISIHRFDKSKFFPTLPEGDVSYTGEGVGKGYNINIPFNKGSKTDIDYWTVWHRLVLPIAFSYNPDFVIISAGFDAGIYDPLGGGYKVTPELFGQLVHTLKSLASGKILLTLEGGYHVETTAMSMTACVKALFG
;
A
#
# COMPACT_ATOMS: atom_id res chain seq x y z
N MET A 1 21.57 23.82 16.59
CA MET A 1 21.16 23.93 18.02
C MET A 1 21.89 22.90 18.91
N ALA A 2 23.18 22.63 18.71
CA ALA A 2 23.87 21.61 19.54
C ALA A 2 24.01 21.98 21.04
N ASN A 3 23.81 23.26 21.38
CA ASN A 3 24.09 23.83 22.70
C ASN A 3 22.86 24.53 23.32
N ALA A 4 21.63 24.18 22.94
CA ALA A 4 20.41 24.83 23.42
C ALA A 4 19.26 23.81 23.63
N PHE A 5 18.42 24.06 24.63
CA PHE A 5 17.11 23.41 24.76
C PHE A 5 16.10 24.13 23.87
N CYS A 6 15.11 23.40 23.33
CA CYS A 6 14.10 23.99 22.46
C CYS A 6 12.85 23.10 22.44
N GLY A 7 11.66 23.70 22.51
CA GLY A 7 10.40 22.99 22.27
C GLY A 7 10.17 21.78 23.17
N TYR A 8 10.33 21.95 24.49
CA TYR A 8 10.23 20.89 25.50
C TYR A 8 11.36 19.82 25.45
N CYS A 9 12.25 19.86 24.47
CA CYS A 9 13.34 18.89 24.31
C CYS A 9 14.66 19.35 24.96
N PHE A 10 15.21 18.49 25.83
CA PHE A 10 16.53 18.70 26.45
C PHE A 10 17.68 18.07 25.66
N LEU A 11 17.43 16.89 25.09
CA LEU A 11 18.35 16.11 24.28
C LEU A 11 17.61 15.64 23.04
N ASN A 12 18.33 15.48 21.94
CA ASN A 12 17.76 14.97 20.70
C ASN A 12 17.90 13.43 20.65
N ASN A 13 16.90 12.72 21.19
CA ASN A 13 16.93 11.27 21.35
C ASN A 13 17.10 10.53 20.01
N VAL A 14 16.38 10.98 18.98
CA VAL A 14 16.42 10.40 17.63
C VAL A 14 17.79 10.63 16.99
N ALA A 15 18.37 11.82 17.14
CA ALA A 15 19.72 12.10 16.62
C ALA A 15 20.80 11.30 17.35
N ILE A 16 20.74 11.18 18.67
CA ILE A 16 21.67 10.34 19.46
C ILE A 16 21.58 8.88 19.02
N SER A 17 20.35 8.37 18.83
CA SER A 17 20.11 7.00 18.37
C SER A 17 20.67 6.77 16.96
N THR A 18 20.52 7.76 16.07
CA THR A 18 21.05 7.72 14.70
C THR A 18 22.58 7.66 14.68
N GLU A 19 23.23 8.59 15.39
CA GLU A 19 24.70 8.62 15.46
C GLU A 19 25.25 7.36 16.12
N THR A 20 24.60 6.84 17.16
CA THR A 20 24.98 5.57 17.79
C THR A 20 24.86 4.40 16.81
N ALA A 21 23.75 4.33 16.06
CA ALA A 21 23.53 3.26 15.09
C ALA A 21 24.59 3.24 13.98
N ILE A 22 25.03 4.42 13.53
CA ILE A 22 26.06 4.56 12.50
C ILE A 22 27.46 4.28 13.08
N ALA A 23 27.80 4.89 14.21
CA ALA A 23 29.12 4.77 14.84
C ALA A 23 29.45 3.32 15.26
N GLU A 24 28.46 2.60 15.78
CA GLU A 24 28.60 1.19 16.19
C GLU A 24 28.41 0.20 15.02
N GLY A 25 28.11 0.70 13.81
CA GLY A 25 27.96 -0.12 12.60
C GLY A 25 26.66 -0.94 12.52
N TYR A 26 25.64 -0.60 13.30
CA TYR A 26 24.31 -1.22 13.22
C TYR A 26 23.55 -0.83 11.94
N ALA A 27 23.82 0.35 11.38
CA ALA A 27 23.24 0.86 10.14
C ALA A 27 24.27 1.69 9.36
N LYS A 28 24.24 1.64 8.02
CA LYS A 28 25.03 2.54 7.16
C LYS A 28 24.17 3.66 6.59
N LYS A 29 22.87 3.43 6.44
CA LYS A 29 21.88 4.42 6.01
C LYS A 29 20.71 4.42 6.99
N VAL A 30 20.37 5.59 7.53
CA VAL A 30 19.26 5.76 8.47
C VAL A 30 18.21 6.69 7.87
N LEU A 31 16.97 6.24 7.82
CA LEU A 31 15.83 7.10 7.49
C LEU A 31 15.20 7.55 8.81
N ILE A 32 15.09 8.86 9.00
CA ILE A 32 14.33 9.46 10.10
C ILE A 32 13.02 9.98 9.52
N VAL A 33 11.90 9.48 10.03
CA VAL A 33 10.57 9.99 9.70
C VAL A 33 10.01 10.69 10.92
N ASP A 34 9.82 11.99 10.80
CA ASP A 34 9.22 12.86 11.79
C ASP A 34 7.79 13.21 11.37
N PHE A 35 6.84 12.65 12.10
CA PHE A 35 5.42 12.93 11.92
C PHE A 35 4.84 13.81 13.03
N ASP A 36 5.69 14.31 13.95
CA ASP A 36 5.27 15.35 14.89
C ASP A 36 4.79 16.57 14.10
N VAL A 37 3.74 17.23 14.61
CA VAL A 37 3.16 18.38 13.90
C VAL A 37 4.10 19.59 13.87
N HIS A 38 5.15 19.60 14.68
CA HIS A 38 6.18 20.62 14.67
C HIS A 38 7.41 20.15 13.91
N HIS A 39 8.12 21.09 13.28
CA HIS A 39 9.37 20.76 12.60
C HIS A 39 10.47 20.41 13.61
N GLY A 40 11.04 19.21 13.52
CA GLY A 40 12.24 18.80 14.25
C GLY A 40 13.53 19.47 13.75
N GLN A 41 13.58 20.80 13.77
CA GLN A 41 14.73 21.62 13.34
C GLN A 41 16.07 21.18 13.94
N GLY A 42 16.06 20.68 15.19
CA GLY A 42 17.26 20.14 15.84
C GLY A 42 17.85 18.92 15.12
N VAL A 43 17.00 18.02 14.60
CA VAL A 43 17.42 16.84 13.81
C VAL A 43 17.93 17.30 12.45
N GLN A 44 17.18 18.16 11.76
CA GLN A 44 17.57 18.75 10.46
C GLN A 44 18.98 19.35 10.53
N GLN A 45 19.23 20.22 11.51
CA GLN A 45 20.51 20.93 11.62
C GLN A 45 21.69 19.99 11.92
N LEU A 46 21.48 18.92 12.68
CA LEU A 46 22.54 17.96 13.00
C LEU A 46 22.98 17.14 11.78
N PHE A 47 22.03 16.79 10.90
CA PHE A 47 22.28 15.93 9.75
C PHE A 47 22.30 16.67 8.41
N TYR A 48 22.26 18.00 8.41
CA TYR A 48 22.07 18.83 7.21
C TYR A 48 23.10 18.61 6.08
N ASN A 49 24.30 18.16 6.44
CA ASN A 49 25.40 17.87 5.52
C ASN A 49 25.71 16.36 5.39
N ARG A 50 24.83 15.47 5.87
CA ARG A 50 25.00 14.01 5.85
C ARG A 50 24.12 13.37 4.78
N LYS A 51 24.67 12.42 4.01
CA LYS A 51 23.93 11.66 2.97
C LYS A 51 23.58 10.23 3.38
N ASP A 52 24.18 9.77 4.46
CA ASP A 52 23.89 8.51 5.13
C ASP A 52 22.68 8.62 6.08
N VAL A 53 22.12 9.82 6.24
CA VAL A 53 20.89 10.07 6.97
C VAL A 53 19.91 10.81 6.04
N LEU A 54 18.75 10.22 5.79
CA LEU A 54 17.64 10.90 5.13
C LEU A 54 16.65 11.36 6.21
N TYR A 55 16.46 12.67 6.35
CA TYR A 55 15.49 13.24 7.28
C TYR A 55 14.24 13.69 6.54
N PHE A 56 13.07 13.25 7.01
CA PHE A 56 11.77 13.57 6.44
C PHE A 56 10.84 14.08 7.55
N SER A 57 10.29 15.29 7.41
CA SER A 57 9.42 15.90 8.42
C SER A 57 8.13 16.46 7.83
N ILE A 58 6.99 16.06 8.39
CA ILE A 58 5.66 16.60 8.08
C ILE A 58 5.25 17.51 9.23
N HIS A 59 5.05 18.81 8.99
CA HIS A 59 4.78 19.74 10.09
C HIS A 59 3.89 20.90 9.66
N ARG A 60 3.08 21.43 10.58
CA ARG A 60 2.36 22.68 10.38
C ARG A 60 3.36 23.82 10.20
N PHE A 61 3.08 24.69 9.24
CA PHE A 61 3.97 25.78 8.86
C PHE A 61 3.24 27.10 8.68
N GLU A 62 2.10 27.09 7.98
CA GLU A 62 1.29 28.28 7.69
C GLU A 62 2.13 29.46 7.15
N HIS A 63 3.03 29.17 6.22
CA HIS A 63 3.98 30.13 5.65
C HIS A 63 4.92 30.76 6.68
N GLY A 64 5.32 30.00 7.71
CA GLY A 64 6.24 30.43 8.75
C GLY A 64 5.60 31.13 9.94
N THR A 65 4.26 31.24 9.98
CA THR A 65 3.57 31.83 11.13
C THR A 65 3.35 30.85 12.27
N PHE A 66 3.44 29.54 12.01
CA PHE A 66 3.37 28.52 13.06
C PHE A 66 4.75 28.26 13.68
N TRP A 67 4.80 27.98 14.98
CA TRP A 67 6.02 27.67 15.71
C TRP A 67 6.76 26.49 15.06
N PRO A 68 8.09 26.53 14.90
CA PRO A 68 9.07 27.47 15.48
C PRO A 68 9.34 28.74 14.67
N ASN A 69 8.51 29.06 13.67
CA ASN A 69 8.62 30.28 12.85
C ASN A 69 9.93 30.37 12.05
N LEU A 70 10.52 29.24 11.69
CA LEU A 70 11.81 29.19 11.02
C LEU A 70 11.63 29.11 9.51
N ARG A 71 12.32 30.01 8.79
CA ARG A 71 12.36 29.96 7.32
C ARG A 71 12.93 28.64 6.80
N GLU A 72 13.89 28.06 7.54
CA GLU A 72 14.53 26.79 7.17
C GLU A 72 13.64 25.55 7.31
N SER A 73 12.43 25.68 7.84
CA SER A 73 11.42 24.63 7.86
C SER A 73 10.66 24.51 6.53
N ASP A 74 10.86 25.41 5.58
CA ASP A 74 10.21 25.33 4.25
C ASP A 74 10.86 24.26 3.34
N SER A 75 10.13 23.87 2.31
CA SER A 75 10.42 22.83 1.31
C SER A 75 11.70 23.06 0.50
N ASN A 76 12.16 24.32 0.36
CA ASN A 76 13.37 24.65 -0.40
C ASN A 76 14.68 24.40 0.37
N TYR A 77 14.60 24.02 1.66
CA TYR A 77 15.76 23.71 2.50
C TYR A 77 16.09 22.22 2.47
N ILE A 78 16.77 21.80 1.40
CA ILE A 78 17.00 20.38 1.10
C ILE A 78 18.33 19.81 1.60
N GLY A 79 19.04 20.51 2.49
CA GLY A 79 20.39 20.15 2.93
C GLY A 79 21.49 20.88 2.17
N GLU A 80 22.73 20.70 2.63
CA GLU A 80 23.92 21.34 2.09
C GLU A 80 25.08 20.36 1.88
N GLY A 81 26.10 20.82 1.15
CA GLY A 81 27.32 20.04 0.89
C GLY A 81 27.03 18.62 0.41
N THR A 82 27.54 17.61 1.12
CA THR A 82 27.30 16.19 0.79
C THR A 82 25.89 15.71 1.12
N GLY A 83 25.19 16.35 2.06
CA GLY A 83 23.82 16.02 2.46
C GLY A 83 22.72 16.71 1.65
N ARG A 84 23.08 17.52 0.65
CA ARG A 84 22.10 18.16 -0.23
C ARG A 84 21.24 17.11 -0.95
N GLY A 85 19.92 17.24 -0.84
CA GLY A 85 18.92 16.28 -1.29
C GLY A 85 18.45 15.31 -0.21
N TYR A 86 19.09 15.24 0.97
CA TYR A 86 18.78 14.27 2.04
C TYR A 86 18.01 14.88 3.23
N ASN A 87 17.52 16.11 3.08
CA ASN A 87 16.60 16.75 4.01
C ASN A 87 15.29 17.09 3.29
N VAL A 88 14.16 16.63 3.84
CA VAL A 88 12.85 16.75 3.21
C VAL A 88 11.86 17.35 4.19
N ASN A 89 11.48 18.60 3.93
CA ASN A 89 10.47 19.31 4.69
C ASN A 89 9.14 19.32 3.93
N VAL A 90 8.06 18.94 4.61
CA VAL A 90 6.69 18.98 4.08
C VAL A 90 5.88 19.98 4.92
N PRO A 91 5.98 21.30 4.62
CA PRO A 91 5.32 22.35 5.37
C PRO A 91 3.82 22.43 5.07
N LEU A 92 2.97 22.15 6.06
CA LEU A 92 1.51 22.22 5.94
C LEU A 92 1.04 23.67 6.13
N ASN A 93 0.55 24.28 5.05
CA ASN A 93 0.16 25.70 5.03
C ASN A 93 -1.29 25.98 5.45
N ASN A 94 -2.04 24.95 5.84
CA ASN A 94 -3.39 25.04 6.38
C ASN A 94 -3.58 24.08 7.55
N ILE A 95 -4.44 24.47 8.49
CA ILE A 95 -5.01 23.57 9.49
C ILE A 95 -6.06 22.62 8.87
N GLY A 96 -6.49 21.64 9.65
CA GLY A 96 -7.61 20.74 9.32
C GLY A 96 -7.24 19.56 8.41
N MET A 97 -5.97 19.42 8.02
CA MET A 97 -5.53 18.31 7.18
C MET A 97 -5.72 16.96 7.88
N GLY A 98 -6.26 15.97 7.16
CA GLY A 98 -6.65 14.67 7.71
C GLY A 98 -5.94 13.48 7.06
N ASP A 99 -6.51 12.28 7.24
CA ASP A 99 -5.91 11.02 6.76
C ASP A 99 -5.60 11.04 5.25
N SER A 100 -6.50 11.57 4.42
CA SER A 100 -6.32 11.67 2.97
C SER A 100 -5.12 12.54 2.58
N ASP A 101 -4.91 13.64 3.30
CA ASP A 101 -3.78 14.56 3.08
C ASP A 101 -2.46 13.89 3.44
N TYR A 102 -2.40 13.25 4.62
CA TYR A 102 -1.20 12.57 5.08
C TYR A 102 -0.87 11.34 4.21
N LEU A 103 -1.86 10.60 3.74
CA LEU A 103 -1.65 9.52 2.76
C LEU A 103 -1.12 10.05 1.43
N ALA A 104 -1.59 11.21 0.97
CA ALA A 104 -1.06 11.83 -0.24
C ALA A 104 0.44 12.15 -0.09
N ILE A 105 0.87 12.65 1.09
CA ILE A 105 2.30 12.86 1.42
C ILE A 105 3.06 11.52 1.39
N VAL A 106 2.50 10.49 2.03
CA VAL A 106 3.13 9.17 2.12
C VAL A 106 3.36 8.56 0.73
N PHE A 107 2.35 8.58 -0.14
CA PHE A 107 2.44 7.97 -1.47
C PHE A 107 3.26 8.78 -2.47
N ASN A 108 3.20 10.11 -2.41
CA ASN A 108 3.86 10.96 -3.40
C ASN A 108 5.30 11.33 -3.03
N LEU A 109 5.64 11.32 -1.74
CA LEU A 109 6.95 11.77 -1.26
C LEU A 109 7.66 10.69 -0.44
N LEU A 110 7.10 10.29 0.71
CA LEU A 110 7.84 9.46 1.68
C LEU A 110 8.21 8.08 1.14
N LEU A 111 7.25 7.30 0.64
CA LEU A 111 7.54 5.94 0.18
C LEU A 111 8.47 5.93 -1.04
N PRO A 112 8.25 6.73 -2.10
CA PRO A 112 9.20 6.80 -3.21
C PRO A 112 10.65 7.07 -2.76
N LEU A 113 10.85 8.07 -1.90
CA LEU A 113 12.15 8.41 -1.34
C LEU A 113 12.72 7.30 -0.48
N ALA A 114 11.91 6.69 0.39
CA ALA A 114 12.37 5.66 1.31
C ALA A 114 12.81 4.37 0.57
N TYR A 115 12.09 3.99 -0.49
CA TYR A 115 12.46 2.83 -1.31
C TYR A 115 13.70 3.08 -2.17
N GLU A 116 13.85 4.27 -2.76
CA GLU A 116 15.09 4.63 -3.48
C GLU A 116 16.28 4.75 -2.52
N PHE A 117 16.07 5.35 -1.34
CA PHE A 117 17.11 5.49 -0.32
C PHE A 117 17.52 4.14 0.25
N ASN A 118 16.59 3.17 0.35
CA ASN A 118 16.81 1.81 0.84
C ASN A 118 17.58 1.79 2.19
N PRO A 119 16.96 2.30 3.28
CA PRO A 119 17.62 2.44 4.58
C PRO A 119 17.94 1.09 5.22
N ASP A 120 18.97 1.08 6.07
CA ASP A 120 19.25 -0.05 6.97
C ASP A 120 18.40 0.02 8.24
N LEU A 121 18.07 1.21 8.70
CA LEU A 121 17.29 1.44 9.92
C LEU A 121 16.33 2.60 9.68
N ILE A 122 15.10 2.44 10.17
CA ILE A 122 14.14 3.54 10.20
C ILE A 122 13.90 3.94 11.66
N LEU A 123 14.06 5.23 11.95
CA LEU A 123 13.74 5.84 13.24
C LEU A 123 12.54 6.75 13.06
N ILE A 124 11.54 6.59 13.91
CA ILE A 124 10.33 7.39 13.87
C ILE A 124 10.34 8.35 15.07
N SER A 125 10.30 9.65 14.77
CA SER A 125 10.01 10.72 15.71
C SER A 125 8.48 10.84 15.79
N ALA A 126 7.90 10.29 16.86
CA ALA A 126 6.47 10.01 16.95
C ALA A 126 5.73 11.03 17.80
N GLY A 127 5.35 12.16 17.19
CA GLY A 127 4.44 13.14 17.77
C GLY A 127 2.98 12.91 17.39
N TYR A 128 2.09 12.76 18.36
CA TYR A 128 0.67 12.50 18.11
C TYR A 128 -0.21 13.78 18.10
N ASP A 129 0.42 14.95 17.94
CA ASP A 129 -0.24 16.26 18.01
C ASP A 129 -1.03 16.65 16.76
N ALA A 130 -0.80 15.95 15.65
CA ALA A 130 -1.65 16.04 14.47
C ALA A 130 -2.97 15.26 14.62
N ALA A 131 -3.12 14.46 15.68
CA ALA A 131 -4.29 13.61 15.86
C ALA A 131 -5.55 14.40 16.26
N ILE A 132 -6.72 13.91 15.85
CA ILE A 132 -8.03 14.51 16.15
C ILE A 132 -8.14 14.85 17.63
N GLY A 133 -8.64 16.05 17.90
CA GLY A 133 -8.97 16.46 19.25
C GLY A 133 -7.79 16.79 20.14
N CYS A 134 -6.54 16.81 19.63
CA CYS A 134 -5.41 17.48 20.30
C CYS A 134 -5.79 18.91 20.66
N PRO A 135 -6.16 19.23 21.93
CA PRO A 135 -6.55 20.57 22.29
C PRO A 135 -5.30 21.38 22.62
N GLU A 136 -5.53 22.67 22.79
CA GLU A 136 -4.69 23.49 23.65
C GLU A 136 -4.71 23.01 25.11
N PHE A 137 -3.55 23.13 25.73
CA PHE A 137 -3.07 22.31 26.84
C PHE A 137 -3.61 22.73 28.23
N LYS A 138 -4.02 21.75 29.06
CA LYS A 138 -4.15 21.82 30.55
C LYS A 138 -4.02 20.44 31.24
N PRO A 139 -2.82 19.87 31.45
CA PRO A 139 -2.66 18.65 32.24
C PRO A 139 -2.30 18.93 33.71
N ASP A 140 -2.84 18.10 34.60
CA ASP A 140 -2.55 18.14 36.04
C ASP A 140 -1.21 17.48 36.42
N LEU A 141 -0.56 16.71 35.52
CA LEU A 141 0.74 16.06 35.74
C LEU A 141 1.38 15.58 34.43
N ILE A 142 2.68 15.80 34.25
CA ILE A 142 3.49 15.29 33.11
C ILE A 142 4.64 14.45 33.66
N MET A 143 4.82 13.25 33.10
CA MET A 143 5.98 12.37 33.33
C MET A 143 6.55 11.91 31.98
N VAL A 144 7.05 12.85 31.19
CA VAL A 144 7.92 12.64 30.02
C VAL A 144 8.96 13.77 30.04
N SER A 145 10.11 13.58 29.39
CA SER A 145 11.21 14.56 29.32
C SER A 145 10.74 15.88 28.69
N ALA A 146 10.15 16.76 29.52
CA ALA A 146 9.60 18.05 29.15
C ALA A 146 10.26 19.14 29.99
N GLY A 147 10.98 20.05 29.33
CA GLY A 147 11.50 21.27 29.94
C GLY A 147 10.43 22.35 30.03
N PHE A 148 10.49 23.17 31.07
CA PHE A 148 9.52 24.22 31.39
C PHE A 148 9.95 25.58 30.80
N ASP A 149 9.70 25.81 29.51
CA ASP A 149 9.78 27.10 28.79
C ASP A 149 9.01 27.05 27.44
N SER A 150 7.70 27.31 27.44
CA SER A 150 6.89 27.52 26.22
C SER A 150 6.79 28.99 25.81
N CYS A 151 6.57 29.20 24.50
CA CYS A 151 6.44 30.51 23.87
C CYS A 151 5.02 30.77 23.34
N LEU A 152 4.62 32.04 23.31
CA LEU A 152 3.36 32.52 22.75
C LEU A 152 3.25 32.19 21.23
N GLY A 153 2.07 31.76 20.75
CA GLY A 153 1.83 31.36 19.34
C GLY A 153 1.69 29.86 19.11
N ASP A 154 1.80 29.07 20.18
CA ASP A 154 1.65 27.61 20.21
C ASP A 154 0.16 27.18 20.26
N GLU A 155 -0.63 27.58 19.25
CA GLU A 155 -2.03 27.14 19.08
C GLU A 155 -2.05 25.71 18.48
N LYS A 156 -1.81 24.65 19.27
CA LYS A 156 -1.29 23.36 18.73
C LYS A 156 -2.18 22.56 17.78
N GLY A 157 -1.48 21.92 16.83
CA GLY A 157 -1.95 20.86 15.93
C GLY A 157 -2.99 21.32 14.93
N GLN A 158 -4.26 21.34 15.39
CA GLN A 158 -5.46 21.66 14.61
C GLN A 158 -5.62 20.83 13.32
N MET A 159 -4.96 19.68 13.25
CA MET A 159 -5.14 18.69 12.18
C MET A 159 -6.27 17.72 12.54
N THR A 160 -6.69 16.91 11.57
CA THR A 160 -7.80 15.96 11.72
C THR A 160 -7.38 14.51 11.44
N VAL A 161 -6.09 14.20 11.61
CA VAL A 161 -5.55 12.85 11.42
C VAL A 161 -6.16 11.91 12.47
N THR A 162 -6.66 10.77 12.04
CA THR A 162 -7.18 9.76 12.97
C THR A 162 -6.02 8.94 13.53
N PRO A 163 -6.14 8.41 14.77
CA PRO A 163 -5.15 7.49 15.33
C PRO A 163 -4.76 6.31 14.42
N HIS A 164 -5.65 5.95 13.50
CA HIS A 164 -5.52 4.80 12.63
C HIS A 164 -4.47 5.01 11.55
N PHE A 165 -4.33 6.23 11.05
CA PHE A 165 -3.29 6.61 10.11
C PHE A 165 -1.91 6.15 10.58
N TYR A 166 -1.57 6.34 11.86
CA TYR A 166 -0.27 5.95 12.40
C TYR A 166 -0.01 4.44 12.29
N GLY A 167 -1.03 3.59 12.46
CA GLY A 167 -0.90 2.15 12.23
C GLY A 167 -0.63 1.83 10.76
N HIS A 168 -1.32 2.51 9.83
CA HIS A 168 -1.09 2.37 8.40
C HIS A 168 0.31 2.82 7.98
N LEU A 169 0.78 3.96 8.48
CA LEU A 169 2.13 4.47 8.21
C LEU A 169 3.21 3.47 8.65
N ILE A 170 3.11 2.95 9.88
CA ILE A 170 4.05 1.96 10.41
C ILE A 170 4.00 0.68 9.58
N SER A 171 2.81 0.20 9.21
CA SER A 171 2.67 -0.98 8.37
C SER A 171 3.31 -0.77 6.99
N LEU A 172 3.14 0.38 6.35
CA LEU A 172 3.73 0.68 5.04
C LEU A 172 5.26 0.78 5.10
N LEU A 173 5.82 1.33 6.19
CA LEU A 173 7.27 1.43 6.39
C LEU A 173 7.92 0.11 6.83
N SER A 174 7.16 -0.82 7.41
CA SER A 174 7.69 -2.09 7.92
C SER A 174 8.26 -3.02 6.84
N GLY A 175 7.93 -2.78 5.55
CA GLY A 175 8.48 -3.50 4.40
C GLY A 175 9.91 -3.10 4.02
N LEU A 176 10.40 -1.98 4.59
CA LEU A 176 11.75 -1.46 4.39
C LEU A 176 12.68 -1.89 5.52
N ALA A 177 13.99 -1.69 5.33
CA ALA A 177 15.02 -1.90 6.36
C ALA A 177 15.04 -3.31 6.99
N ASN A 178 14.47 -4.32 6.33
CA ASN A 178 14.20 -5.65 6.90
C ASN A 178 13.39 -5.57 8.20
N SER A 179 12.38 -4.69 8.22
CA SER A 179 11.52 -4.40 9.37
C SER A 179 12.26 -3.88 10.61
N ARG A 180 13.49 -3.36 10.45
CA ARG A 180 14.22 -2.65 11.51
C ARG A 180 13.67 -1.24 11.66
N LEU A 181 12.64 -1.13 12.49
CA LEU A 181 11.96 0.11 12.84
C LEU A 181 12.05 0.34 14.35
N ALA A 182 12.41 1.54 14.78
CA ALA A 182 12.27 1.96 16.17
C ALA A 182 11.46 3.26 16.23
N VAL A 183 10.54 3.33 17.20
CA VAL A 183 9.62 4.45 17.37
C VAL A 183 9.89 5.12 18.70
N CYS A 184 10.19 6.42 18.67
CA CYS A 184 10.49 7.25 19.82
C CYS A 184 9.33 8.24 20.01
N LEU A 185 8.65 8.18 21.17
CA LEU A 185 7.59 9.13 21.49
C LEU A 185 8.14 10.55 21.63
N GLU A 186 7.49 11.51 20.99
CA GLU A 186 7.77 12.95 21.08
C GLU A 186 6.53 13.68 21.65
N GLY A 187 5.85 14.49 20.84
CA GLY A 187 4.63 15.20 21.22
C GLY A 187 3.36 14.32 21.30
N GLY A 188 2.26 14.91 21.77
CA GLY A 188 0.96 14.25 21.95
C GLY A 188 0.22 14.77 23.18
N TYR A 189 -0.60 15.82 23.04
CA TYR A 189 -1.16 16.50 24.22
C TYR A 189 -2.63 16.20 24.53
N PHE A 190 -3.36 15.51 23.63
CA PHE A 190 -4.65 14.91 23.97
C PHE A 190 -4.50 13.45 24.36
N LYS A 191 -4.75 13.17 25.64
CA LYS A 191 -4.56 11.85 26.24
C LYS A 191 -5.27 10.76 25.46
N GLU A 192 -6.47 11.04 24.95
CA GLU A 192 -7.30 10.08 24.26
C GLU A 192 -6.72 9.69 22.90
N SER A 193 -6.32 10.67 22.09
CA SER A 193 -5.75 10.42 20.76
C SER A 193 -4.30 9.99 20.82
N LEU A 194 -3.50 10.49 21.78
CA LEU A 194 -2.17 9.99 22.06
C LEU A 194 -2.22 8.49 22.39
N ALA A 195 -3.04 8.10 23.37
CA ALA A 195 -3.10 6.70 23.80
C ALA A 195 -3.57 5.78 22.67
N GLU A 196 -4.55 6.22 21.87
CA GLU A 196 -5.03 5.45 20.73
C GLU A 196 -3.99 5.37 19.61
N GLY A 197 -3.33 6.50 19.28
CA GLY A 197 -2.30 6.57 18.25
C GLY A 197 -1.12 5.66 18.59
N VAL A 198 -0.63 5.72 19.83
CA VAL A 198 0.41 4.81 20.35
C VAL A 198 -0.05 3.36 20.27
N ALA A 199 -1.30 3.06 20.65
CA ALA A 199 -1.83 1.70 20.55
C ALA A 199 -1.87 1.20 19.10
N CYS A 200 -2.28 2.03 18.14
CA CYS A 200 -2.27 1.69 16.71
C CYS A 200 -0.85 1.47 16.17
N THR A 201 0.11 2.32 16.55
CA THR A 201 1.54 2.16 16.22
C THR A 201 2.09 0.83 16.77
N VAL A 202 1.87 0.54 18.06
CA VAL A 202 2.37 -0.69 18.70
C VAL A 202 1.73 -1.93 18.08
N ARG A 203 0.44 -1.89 17.75
CA ARG A 203 -0.24 -2.99 17.05
C ARG A 203 0.39 -3.27 15.68
N ALA A 204 0.67 -2.23 14.91
CA ALA A 204 1.33 -2.39 13.62
C ALA A 204 2.74 -2.98 13.79
N LEU A 205 3.51 -2.55 14.82
CA LEU A 205 4.81 -3.16 15.18
C LEU A 205 4.68 -4.64 15.57
N LEU A 206 3.59 -5.04 16.23
CA LEU A 206 3.29 -6.43 16.56
C LEU A 206 2.77 -7.25 15.35
N GLY A 207 2.59 -6.60 14.20
CA GLY A 207 2.12 -7.23 12.97
C GLY A 207 0.61 -7.42 12.87
N ASP A 208 -0.17 -6.81 13.78
CA ASP A 208 -1.63 -6.81 13.74
C ASP A 208 -2.17 -6.14 12.46
N ALA A 209 -3.40 -6.48 12.08
CA ALA A 209 -4.07 -5.84 10.96
C ALA A 209 -4.39 -4.36 11.24
N CYS A 210 -4.10 -3.49 10.27
CA CYS A 210 -4.59 -2.11 10.29
C CYS A 210 -6.09 -2.10 10.04
N TYR A 211 -6.84 -1.42 10.89
CA TYR A 211 -8.27 -1.27 10.68
C TYR A 211 -8.55 -0.12 9.69
N PRO A 212 -9.65 -0.17 8.91
CA PRO A 212 -9.89 0.78 7.82
C PRO A 212 -9.95 2.23 8.27
N MET A 213 -9.31 3.13 7.51
CA MET A 213 -9.47 4.58 7.66
C MET A 213 -10.77 5.04 6.99
N ASP A 214 -11.38 6.10 7.53
CA ASP A 214 -12.54 6.73 6.89
C ASP A 214 -12.07 7.83 5.93
N ILE A 215 -11.60 7.41 4.76
CA ILE A 215 -11.11 8.32 3.72
C ILE A 215 -12.24 8.94 2.88
N HIS A 216 -13.45 8.38 2.93
CA HIS A 216 -14.58 8.85 2.11
C HIS A 216 -15.30 10.04 2.72
N SER A 217 -15.16 10.27 4.03
CA SER A 217 -15.72 11.45 4.69
C SER A 217 -15.03 12.75 4.26
N ASN A 218 -13.76 12.69 3.83
CA ASN A 218 -13.04 13.83 3.27
C ASN A 218 -12.06 13.37 2.17
N PRO A 219 -12.56 13.11 0.94
CA PRO A 219 -11.75 12.49 -0.12
C PRO A 219 -10.89 13.50 -0.89
N VAL A 220 -11.08 14.80 -0.68
CA VAL A 220 -10.40 15.85 -1.44
C VAL A 220 -9.15 16.27 -0.67
N VAL A 221 -7.98 16.02 -1.28
CA VAL A 221 -6.70 16.53 -0.79
C VAL A 221 -6.72 18.05 -0.83
N ASN A 222 -6.26 18.69 0.25
CA ASN A 222 -6.19 20.15 0.35
C ASN A 222 -5.36 20.73 -0.82
N PRO A 223 -5.86 21.73 -1.58
CA PRO A 223 -5.11 22.33 -2.67
C PRO A 223 -3.74 22.89 -2.25
N THR A 224 -3.60 23.42 -1.02
CA THR A 224 -2.31 23.92 -0.54
C THR A 224 -1.31 22.81 -0.29
N LEU A 225 -1.78 21.59 0.00
CA LEU A 225 -0.90 20.42 0.08
C LEU A 225 -0.41 19.98 -1.31
N GLN A 226 -1.26 20.07 -2.34
CA GLN A 226 -0.82 19.76 -3.72
C GLN A 226 0.34 20.67 -4.13
N GLU A 227 0.25 21.97 -3.82
CA GLU A 227 1.33 22.93 -4.05
C GLU A 227 2.62 22.52 -3.32
N VAL A 228 2.52 22.13 -2.05
CA VAL A 228 3.66 21.69 -1.24
C VAL A 228 4.30 20.42 -1.81
N ILE A 229 3.51 19.41 -2.19
CA ILE A 229 4.02 18.18 -2.81
C ILE A 229 4.79 18.51 -4.09
N ASN A 230 4.24 19.36 -4.95
CA ASN A 230 4.89 19.76 -6.19
C ASN A 230 6.18 20.55 -5.93
N ASN A 231 6.19 21.45 -4.94
CA ASN A 231 7.40 22.18 -4.54
C ASN A 231 8.49 21.23 -4.05
N VAL A 232 8.17 20.26 -3.19
CA VAL A 232 9.13 19.27 -2.70
C VAL A 232 9.70 18.45 -3.86
N LYS A 233 8.84 17.93 -4.75
CA LYS A 233 9.28 17.19 -5.94
C LYS A 233 10.20 18.04 -6.82
N TYR A 234 9.86 19.30 -7.04
CA TYR A 234 10.67 20.23 -7.82
C TYR A 234 12.07 20.42 -7.23
N PHE A 235 12.19 20.76 -5.94
CA PHE A 235 13.49 20.99 -5.31
C PHE A 235 14.36 19.72 -5.21
N LEU A 236 13.73 18.55 -5.12
CA LEU A 236 14.40 17.26 -5.00
C LEU A 236 14.61 16.53 -6.33
N HIS A 237 14.04 17.03 -7.43
CA HIS A 237 14.03 16.37 -8.74
C HIS A 237 15.42 15.92 -9.21
N ASP A 238 16.42 16.78 -9.06
CA ASP A 238 17.78 16.48 -9.55
C ASP A 238 18.51 15.43 -8.69
N TYR A 239 18.03 15.17 -7.47
CA TYR A 239 18.68 14.32 -6.47
C TYR A 239 18.07 12.92 -6.38
N TRP A 240 16.80 12.75 -6.77
CA TRP A 240 16.05 11.50 -6.62
C TRP A 240 15.40 11.07 -7.92
N ASP A 241 15.77 9.88 -8.42
CA ASP A 241 15.28 9.35 -9.68
C ASP A 241 13.77 9.05 -9.64
N CYS A 242 13.21 8.76 -8.45
CA CYS A 242 11.79 8.53 -8.24
C CYS A 242 10.91 9.75 -8.56
N PHE A 243 11.49 10.94 -8.67
CA PHE A 243 10.79 12.16 -9.09
C PHE A 243 11.02 12.52 -10.56
N LYS A 244 12.01 11.92 -11.23
CA LYS A 244 12.35 12.22 -12.64
C LYS A 244 11.41 11.59 -13.67
N CYS A 245 10.47 10.76 -13.23
CA CYS A 245 9.41 10.24 -14.10
C CYS A 245 8.26 11.25 -14.34
N GLU A 246 8.29 12.42 -13.69
CA GLU A 246 7.50 13.58 -14.08
C GLU A 246 8.41 14.52 -14.89
N GLU A 247 8.05 14.85 -16.13
CA GLU A 247 8.84 15.79 -16.93
C GLU A 247 8.72 17.19 -16.32
N LEU A 248 9.87 17.82 -16.00
CA LEU A 248 9.89 19.24 -15.68
C LEU A 248 9.70 20.03 -16.98
N PHE A 249 8.78 21.01 -16.95
CA PHE A 249 8.62 21.93 -18.07
C PHE A 249 9.77 22.95 -18.10
N GLU A 250 10.49 23.04 -19.22
CA GLU A 250 11.39 24.16 -19.49
C GLU A 250 10.59 25.33 -20.06
N TYR A 251 10.68 26.52 -19.44
CA TYR A 251 10.13 27.74 -20.03
C TYR A 251 10.76 27.97 -21.42
N PRO A 252 9.96 28.18 -22.49
CA PRO A 252 10.51 28.60 -23.75
C PRO A 252 11.24 29.93 -23.57
N LYS A 253 12.46 30.03 -24.10
CA LYS A 253 13.15 31.32 -24.25
C LYS A 253 12.20 32.28 -24.95
N GLN A 254 12.07 33.51 -24.42
CA GLN A 254 11.16 34.56 -24.91
C GLN A 254 11.00 34.55 -26.45
N GLY A 255 9.78 34.32 -26.94
CA GLY A 255 9.45 34.52 -28.36
C GLY A 255 8.63 33.43 -29.05
N THR A 256 8.32 32.29 -28.40
CA THR A 256 7.44 31.26 -28.98
C THR A 256 6.12 31.18 -28.23
N SER A 257 5.04 31.64 -28.86
CA SER A 257 3.68 31.37 -28.37
C SER A 257 3.32 29.91 -28.65
N LEU A 258 3.17 29.10 -27.62
CA LEU A 258 2.46 27.83 -27.71
C LEU A 258 1.04 28.07 -27.20
N GLY A 259 0.05 27.63 -27.98
CA GLY A 259 -1.36 27.69 -27.60
C GLY A 259 -1.75 26.65 -26.56
N TYR A 260 -1.05 26.63 -25.42
CA TYR A 260 -1.45 25.87 -24.23
C TYR A 260 -2.08 26.83 -23.21
N ASP A 261 -3.14 26.37 -22.54
CA ASP A 261 -3.82 27.12 -21.47
C ASP A 261 -2.88 27.26 -20.27
N GLU A 262 -2.65 28.48 -19.77
CA GLU A 262 -1.84 28.78 -18.55
C GLU A 262 -2.39 28.13 -17.25
N LYS A 263 -3.42 27.29 -17.32
CA LYS A 263 -4.15 26.71 -16.17
C LYS A 263 -3.58 25.39 -15.65
N ASP A 264 -2.72 24.71 -16.40
CA ASP A 264 -2.20 23.38 -16.05
C ASP A 264 -0.72 23.41 -15.58
N GLU A 265 -0.14 24.59 -15.33
CA GLU A 265 1.27 24.77 -14.99
C GLU A 265 1.49 25.00 -13.48
N HIS A 266 2.36 24.20 -12.85
CA HIS A 266 2.82 24.47 -11.48
C HIS A 266 3.97 25.48 -11.47
N VAL A 267 3.72 26.67 -10.95
CA VAL A 267 4.76 27.68 -10.69
C VAL A 267 5.20 27.56 -9.25
N THR A 268 6.46 27.21 -9.00
CA THR A 268 7.03 27.11 -7.65
C THR A 268 6.95 28.47 -6.95
N ARG A 269 6.18 28.55 -5.86
CA ARG A 269 6.05 29.73 -5.00
C ARG A 269 6.60 29.40 -3.62
N ILE A 270 7.48 30.28 -3.12
CA ILE A 270 7.99 30.23 -1.75
C ILE A 270 7.46 31.46 -1.05
N ASP A 271 6.43 31.26 -0.24
CA ASP A 271 5.81 32.33 0.54
C ASP A 271 6.21 32.16 2.01
N PHE A 272 6.95 33.14 2.53
CA PHE A 272 7.30 33.24 3.94
C PHE A 272 6.75 34.54 4.51
N LYS A 273 5.78 34.44 5.41
CA LYS A 273 5.23 35.59 6.14
C LYS A 273 6.21 35.92 7.27
N HIS A 274 7.01 36.96 7.06
CA HIS A 274 7.98 37.40 8.05
C HIS A 274 7.30 37.73 9.39
N VAL A 275 7.78 37.12 10.47
CA VAL A 275 7.41 37.48 11.84
C VAL A 275 8.57 38.30 12.41
N ASP A 276 8.39 39.63 12.50
CA ASP A 276 9.41 40.61 12.93
C ASP A 276 9.82 40.53 14.43
N GLN A 277 9.49 39.46 15.17
CA GLN A 277 9.69 39.42 16.62
C GLN A 277 10.75 38.41 17.04
N GLU A 278 11.81 38.91 17.70
CA GLU A 278 12.56 38.13 18.70
C GLU A 278 11.55 37.70 19.77
N VAL A 279 11.20 36.42 19.77
CA VAL A 279 10.29 35.81 20.74
C VAL A 279 11.00 35.85 22.10
N ALA A 280 10.58 36.75 23.00
CA ALA A 280 11.09 36.84 24.37
C ALA A 280 10.83 35.53 25.17
N VAL A 281 11.42 35.40 26.36
CA VAL A 281 11.08 34.29 27.27
C VAL A 281 9.64 34.50 27.77
N TYR A 282 8.70 33.60 27.47
CA TYR A 282 7.27 33.72 27.82
C TYR A 282 6.85 32.73 28.93
N GLU A 283 5.73 33.04 29.59
CA GLU A 283 5.10 32.17 30.60
C GLU A 283 4.50 30.92 29.95
N THR A 284 4.63 29.78 30.64
CA THR A 284 4.48 28.47 30.01
C THR A 284 3.23 27.69 30.39
N ALA A 285 2.47 28.27 31.30
CA ALA A 285 1.27 27.72 31.89
C ALA A 285 0.10 28.67 31.61
N ASP A 286 -1.07 28.10 31.32
CA ASP A 286 -2.35 28.82 31.21
C ASP A 286 -2.48 29.90 30.11
N CYS A 287 -1.59 29.93 29.11
CA CYS A 287 -1.57 30.93 28.03
C CYS A 287 -2.24 30.49 26.71
N TYR A 288 -3.09 29.47 26.75
CA TYR A 288 -3.57 28.75 25.57
C TYR A 288 -5.10 28.93 25.33
N PRO A 289 -5.58 29.31 24.12
CA PRO A 289 -6.98 29.17 23.70
C PRO A 289 -7.61 27.78 23.94
N SER A 290 -8.31 27.61 25.06
CA SER A 290 -9.02 26.34 25.33
C SER A 290 -10.13 26.11 24.28
N PRO A 291 -10.23 24.91 23.67
CA PRO A 291 -11.33 24.60 22.75
C PRO A 291 -12.67 24.70 23.48
N SER A 292 -13.73 24.96 22.72
CA SER A 292 -15.07 25.04 23.30
C SER A 292 -15.47 23.70 23.93
N ASN A 293 -16.32 23.74 24.96
CA ASN A 293 -16.86 22.51 25.56
C ASN A 293 -17.59 21.63 24.52
N GLU A 294 -18.16 22.23 23.47
CA GLU A 294 -18.81 21.53 22.37
C GLU A 294 -17.80 20.75 21.51
N ASP A 295 -16.66 21.36 21.18
CA ASP A 295 -15.59 20.71 20.41
C ASP A 295 -14.98 19.55 21.17
N VAL A 296 -14.72 19.73 22.48
CA VAL A 296 -14.23 18.65 23.35
C VAL A 296 -15.20 17.47 23.33
N GLN A 297 -16.50 17.70 23.53
CA GLN A 297 -17.51 16.64 23.47
C GLN A 297 -17.57 15.94 22.11
N LYS A 298 -17.45 16.70 21.02
CA LYS A 298 -17.38 16.16 19.65
C LYS A 298 -16.18 15.23 19.49
N TYR A 299 -14.98 15.64 19.92
CA TYR A 299 -13.77 14.82 19.83
C TYR A 299 -13.87 13.55 20.68
N PHE A 300 -14.38 13.64 21.91
CA PHE A 300 -14.65 12.46 22.73
C PHE A 300 -15.63 11.49 22.07
N SER A 301 -16.67 11.99 21.42
CA SER A 301 -17.62 11.17 20.67
C SER A 301 -16.96 10.46 19.49
N ILE A 302 -16.15 11.18 18.70
CA ILE A 302 -15.37 10.60 17.60
C ILE A 302 -14.46 9.49 18.15
N MET A 303 -13.64 9.79 19.15
CA MET A 303 -12.70 8.82 19.73
C MET A 303 -13.39 7.60 20.34
N LYS A 304 -14.55 7.78 20.96
CA LYS A 304 -15.38 6.67 21.44
C LYS A 304 -15.85 5.80 20.27
N ASN A 305 -16.36 6.40 19.20
CA ASN A 305 -16.81 5.66 18.02
C ASN A 305 -15.66 4.89 17.36
N LEU A 306 -14.48 5.51 17.23
CA LEU A 306 -13.27 4.87 16.74
C LEU A 306 -12.92 3.67 17.64
N ARG A 307 -12.80 3.86 18.95
CA ARG A 307 -12.52 2.76 19.89
C ARG A 307 -13.55 1.62 19.84
N GLU A 308 -14.83 1.94 19.77
CA GLU A 308 -15.90 0.93 19.68
C GLU A 308 -15.88 0.19 18.33
N ALA A 309 -15.56 0.89 17.24
CA ALA A 309 -15.37 0.27 15.93
C ALA A 309 -14.19 -0.72 15.98
N TYR A 310 -13.10 -0.33 16.64
CA TYR A 310 -11.89 -1.13 16.80
C TYR A 310 -12.07 -2.31 17.76
N ALA A 311 -12.75 -2.10 18.89
CA ALA A 311 -13.05 -3.14 19.88
C ALA A 311 -14.04 -4.19 19.36
N ARG A 312 -14.94 -3.80 18.44
CA ARG A 312 -15.81 -4.73 17.71
C ARG A 312 -15.05 -5.49 16.61
N GLY A 313 -13.91 -4.95 16.15
CA GLY A 313 -12.95 -5.67 15.34
C GLY A 313 -12.41 -6.86 16.13
N ARG A 314 -12.61 -8.09 15.62
CA ARG A 314 -11.99 -9.26 16.22
C ARG A 314 -10.49 -9.03 16.23
N VAL A 315 -9.80 -9.31 17.34
CA VAL A 315 -8.34 -9.47 17.32
C VAL A 315 -8.07 -10.62 16.35
N TYR A 316 -7.74 -10.28 15.10
CA TYR A 316 -7.43 -11.27 14.10
C TYR A 316 -6.15 -11.93 14.57
N LYS A 317 -6.24 -13.20 14.98
CA LYS A 317 -5.03 -13.99 15.22
C LYS A 317 -4.19 -13.87 13.95
N ASN A 318 -2.90 -13.59 14.09
CA ASN A 318 -1.95 -13.49 12.97
C ASN A 318 -1.67 -14.88 12.36
N VAL A 319 -2.73 -15.59 11.99
CA VAL A 319 -2.75 -16.94 11.43
C VAL A 319 -3.01 -16.79 9.95
N ILE A 320 -2.10 -17.31 9.15
CA ILE A 320 -2.19 -17.30 7.70
C ILE A 320 -2.62 -18.69 7.24
N GLY A 321 -3.67 -18.75 6.42
CA GLY A 321 -4.24 -19.98 5.90
C GLY A 321 -3.62 -20.40 4.57
N TYR A 322 -3.67 -21.68 4.25
CA TYR A 322 -3.45 -22.16 2.88
C TYR A 322 -4.42 -23.27 2.51
N VAL A 323 -4.75 -23.36 1.22
CA VAL A 323 -5.48 -24.48 0.63
C VAL A 323 -4.65 -25.13 -0.46
N TYR A 324 -4.64 -26.46 -0.44
CA TYR A 324 -3.95 -27.33 -1.40
C TYR A 324 -4.60 -28.72 -1.32
N ASP A 325 -4.83 -29.34 -2.47
CA ASP A 325 -5.43 -30.68 -2.59
C ASP A 325 -4.77 -31.44 -3.75
N ASP A 326 -4.34 -32.67 -3.52
CA ASP A 326 -3.63 -33.49 -4.51
C ASP A 326 -4.49 -33.85 -5.73
N GLU A 327 -5.83 -33.76 -5.63
CA GLU A 327 -6.74 -33.92 -6.78
C GLU A 327 -6.36 -32.97 -7.92
N LEU A 328 -5.89 -31.77 -7.59
CA LEU A 328 -5.52 -30.72 -8.54
C LEU A 328 -4.34 -31.12 -9.43
N LEU A 329 -3.51 -32.08 -9.02
CA LEU A 329 -2.38 -32.61 -9.80
C LEU A 329 -2.85 -33.52 -10.95
N LYS A 330 -4.09 -34.00 -10.91
CA LYS A 330 -4.61 -34.93 -11.91
C LYS A 330 -4.92 -34.26 -13.24
N HIS A 331 -5.16 -32.94 -13.27
CA HIS A 331 -5.24 -32.16 -14.50
C HIS A 331 -3.84 -31.95 -15.10
N LYS A 332 -3.57 -32.63 -16.22
CA LYS A 332 -2.30 -32.60 -16.96
C LYS A 332 -2.51 -32.99 -18.43
N SER A 333 -1.62 -32.53 -19.30
CA SER A 333 -1.60 -32.96 -20.69
C SER A 333 -1.23 -34.45 -20.81
N THR A 334 -1.89 -35.16 -21.72
CA THR A 334 -1.63 -36.57 -22.04
C THR A 334 -0.44 -36.77 -22.98
N GLY A 335 0.15 -35.69 -23.50
CA GLY A 335 1.36 -35.74 -24.34
C GLY A 335 1.09 -35.98 -25.84
N ASP A 336 -0.16 -36.16 -26.25
CA ASP A 336 -0.55 -36.50 -27.63
C ASP A 336 -0.25 -35.39 -28.66
N THR A 337 0.05 -34.18 -28.20
CA THR A 337 0.32 -33.00 -29.04
C THR A 337 1.81 -32.78 -29.33
N GLY A 338 2.72 -33.62 -28.79
CA GLY A 338 4.17 -33.51 -28.99
C GLY A 338 4.83 -32.28 -28.35
N LYS A 339 4.08 -31.44 -27.63
CA LYS A 339 4.57 -30.30 -26.85
C LYS A 339 4.07 -30.41 -25.41
N VAL A 340 5.00 -30.29 -24.45
CA VAL A 340 4.65 -30.20 -23.02
C VAL A 340 4.14 -28.79 -22.75
N PRO A 341 2.88 -28.62 -22.30
CA PRO A 341 2.38 -27.29 -21.97
C PRO A 341 3.14 -26.71 -20.76
N PRO A 342 3.31 -25.38 -20.72
CA PRO A 342 3.96 -24.72 -19.59
C PRO A 342 3.16 -24.86 -18.28
N GLU A 343 1.83 -24.90 -18.38
CA GLU A 343 0.93 -25.17 -17.25
C GLU A 343 0.98 -26.67 -16.91
N LYS A 344 1.52 -27.02 -15.72
CA LYS A 344 1.81 -28.40 -15.33
C LYS A 344 1.73 -28.62 -13.80
N PRO A 345 1.46 -29.86 -13.33
CA PRO A 345 1.32 -30.17 -11.90
C PRO A 345 2.53 -29.79 -11.03
N GLU A 346 3.73 -29.82 -11.60
CA GLU A 346 4.99 -29.49 -10.92
C GLU A 346 4.99 -28.07 -10.34
N ARG A 347 4.19 -27.16 -10.89
CA ARG A 347 4.01 -25.82 -10.35
C ARG A 347 3.55 -25.83 -8.90
N LEU A 348 2.64 -26.75 -8.52
CA LEU A 348 2.13 -26.78 -7.13
C LEU A 348 3.04 -27.57 -6.20
N THR A 349 3.55 -28.69 -6.67
CA THR A 349 4.44 -29.52 -5.86
C THR A 349 5.72 -28.77 -5.51
N GLU A 350 6.23 -27.92 -6.41
CA GLU A 350 7.40 -27.09 -6.14
C GLU A 350 7.10 -25.97 -5.12
N ILE A 351 5.93 -25.32 -5.20
CA ILE A 351 5.47 -24.37 -4.16
C ILE A 351 5.42 -25.07 -2.80
N MET A 352 4.81 -26.25 -2.73
CA MET A 352 4.70 -27.02 -1.48
C MET A 352 6.07 -27.46 -0.96
N ARG A 353 7.01 -27.83 -1.85
CA ARG A 353 8.40 -28.14 -1.50
C ARG A 353 9.09 -26.95 -0.85
N PHE A 354 8.99 -25.76 -1.44
CA PHE A 354 9.54 -24.52 -0.89
C PHE A 354 8.88 -24.17 0.45
N PHE A 355 7.57 -24.32 0.58
CA PHE A 355 6.89 -24.07 1.85
C PHE A 355 7.42 -24.98 2.96
N GLN A 356 7.74 -26.23 2.66
CA GLN A 356 8.37 -27.13 3.62
C GLN A 356 9.82 -26.73 3.92
N GLU A 357 10.62 -26.41 2.89
CA GLU A 357 12.03 -26.02 3.03
C GLU A 357 12.22 -24.74 3.84
N PHE A 358 11.36 -23.74 3.64
CA PHE A 358 11.38 -22.48 4.37
C PHE A 358 10.60 -22.50 5.70
N GLY A 359 10.13 -23.67 6.15
CA GLY A 359 9.42 -23.84 7.42
C GLY A 359 8.08 -23.10 7.50
N LEU A 360 7.41 -22.92 6.36
CA LEU A 360 6.10 -22.28 6.27
C LEU A 360 4.96 -23.25 6.58
N ILE A 361 5.09 -24.54 6.29
CA ILE A 361 4.03 -25.54 6.56
C ILE A 361 3.69 -25.59 8.05
N GLU A 362 4.67 -25.46 8.92
CA GLU A 362 4.48 -25.47 10.38
C GLU A 362 3.84 -24.18 10.91
N ARG A 363 3.95 -23.08 10.15
CA ARG A 363 3.45 -21.74 10.51
C ARG A 363 2.07 -21.45 9.91
N LEU A 364 1.75 -22.09 8.80
CA LEU A 364 0.49 -21.92 8.08
C LEU A 364 -0.59 -22.86 8.61
N LYS A 365 -1.84 -22.41 8.56
CA LYS A 365 -3.00 -23.25 8.86
C LYS A 365 -3.58 -23.83 7.59
N LYS A 366 -3.50 -25.15 7.42
CA LYS A 366 -4.20 -25.84 6.32
C LYS A 366 -5.71 -25.70 6.50
N ILE A 367 -6.40 -25.23 5.46
CA ILE A 367 -7.85 -25.16 5.40
C ILE A 367 -8.36 -26.31 4.54
N GLU A 368 -9.41 -26.97 4.99
CA GLU A 368 -10.02 -28.07 4.22
C GLU A 368 -10.86 -27.52 3.05
N CYS A 369 -10.67 -28.08 1.85
CA CYS A 369 -11.44 -27.72 0.65
C CYS A 369 -12.77 -28.50 0.59
N ASN A 370 -13.78 -28.06 1.34
CA ASN A 370 -15.04 -28.79 1.51
C ASN A 370 -16.31 -28.01 1.10
N LEU A 371 -16.19 -26.73 0.71
CA LEU A 371 -17.36 -25.98 0.24
C LEU A 371 -17.85 -26.46 -1.13
N ASP A 372 -19.17 -26.50 -1.30
CA ASP A 372 -19.80 -26.87 -2.56
C ASP A 372 -19.60 -25.78 -3.62
N ALA A 373 -18.78 -26.10 -4.62
CA ALA A 373 -18.42 -25.21 -5.72
C ALA A 373 -19.53 -25.04 -6.77
N LYS A 374 -20.38 -26.06 -6.97
CA LYS A 374 -21.29 -26.11 -8.13
C LYS A 374 -22.30 -24.95 -8.21
N PRO A 375 -22.92 -24.50 -7.10
CA PRO A 375 -23.82 -23.35 -7.14
C PRO A 375 -23.12 -22.06 -7.56
N TRP A 376 -21.85 -21.90 -7.18
CA TRP A 376 -21.07 -20.69 -7.40
C TRP A 376 -20.48 -20.59 -8.81
N LEU A 377 -20.15 -21.73 -9.43
CA LEU A 377 -19.78 -21.78 -10.85
C LEU A 377 -20.84 -21.09 -11.73
N LYS A 378 -22.12 -21.32 -11.45
CA LYS A 378 -23.26 -20.77 -12.21
C LYS A 378 -23.60 -19.31 -11.87
N LYS A 379 -22.92 -18.71 -10.88
CA LYS A 379 -23.08 -17.28 -10.55
C LYS A 379 -22.22 -16.39 -11.44
N VAL A 380 -21.11 -16.92 -11.93
CA VAL A 380 -20.14 -16.21 -12.78
C VAL A 380 -20.25 -16.64 -14.23
N HIS A 381 -20.47 -17.94 -14.47
CA HIS A 381 -20.49 -18.50 -15.80
C HIS A 381 -21.89 -18.98 -16.22
N SER A 382 -22.13 -19.01 -17.52
CA SER A 382 -23.37 -19.52 -18.10
C SER A 382 -23.57 -21.00 -17.76
N SER A 383 -24.82 -21.38 -17.49
CA SER A 383 -25.14 -22.77 -17.10
C SER A 383 -24.79 -23.77 -18.20
N GLU A 384 -24.92 -23.37 -19.47
CA GLU A 384 -24.55 -24.18 -20.62
C GLU A 384 -23.04 -24.42 -20.68
N TYR A 385 -22.23 -23.37 -20.50
CA TYR A 385 -20.78 -23.47 -20.50
C TYR A 385 -20.26 -24.37 -19.38
N ILE A 386 -20.77 -24.20 -18.15
CA ILE A 386 -20.41 -25.05 -17.01
C ILE A 386 -20.78 -26.50 -17.26
N ARG A 387 -21.96 -26.77 -17.84
CA ARG A 387 -22.36 -28.14 -18.19
C ARG A 387 -21.38 -28.75 -19.20
N ASN A 388 -21.09 -28.05 -20.29
CA ASN A 388 -20.18 -28.52 -21.34
C ASN A 388 -18.76 -28.81 -20.80
N ILE A 389 -18.23 -27.96 -19.93
CA ILE A 389 -16.90 -28.18 -19.34
C ILE A 389 -16.87 -29.36 -18.38
N LEU A 390 -17.86 -29.49 -17.49
CA LEU A 390 -17.87 -30.56 -16.50
C LEU A 390 -18.16 -31.93 -17.13
N GLU A 391 -18.97 -31.97 -18.18
CA GLU A 391 -19.27 -33.19 -18.95
C GLU A 391 -18.23 -33.47 -20.05
N GLN A 392 -17.29 -32.53 -20.28
CA GLN A 392 -16.32 -32.57 -21.38
C GLN A 392 -16.98 -32.80 -22.75
N SER A 393 -18.13 -32.15 -22.94
CA SER A 393 -19.00 -32.31 -24.12
C SER A 393 -19.10 -31.00 -24.88
N ASN A 394 -19.11 -31.08 -26.21
CA ASN A 394 -19.25 -29.91 -27.10
C ASN A 394 -18.18 -28.81 -26.87
N LEU A 395 -16.97 -29.19 -26.48
CA LEU A 395 -15.85 -28.28 -26.31
C LEU A 395 -15.04 -28.20 -27.61
N SER A 396 -14.77 -26.99 -28.08
CA SER A 396 -13.82 -26.77 -29.17
C SER A 396 -12.40 -26.93 -28.65
N GLN A 397 -11.57 -27.68 -29.38
CA GLN A 397 -10.16 -27.81 -29.06
C GLN A 397 -9.46 -26.47 -29.33
N LYS A 398 -8.78 -25.92 -28.32
CA LYS A 398 -7.99 -24.69 -28.43
C LYS A 398 -6.50 -25.00 -28.21
N PRO A 399 -5.57 -24.25 -28.82
CA PRO A 399 -4.13 -24.51 -28.69
C PRO A 399 -3.59 -24.41 -27.26
N ASP A 400 -4.23 -23.60 -26.43
CA ASP A 400 -3.93 -23.30 -25.03
C ASP A 400 -4.79 -24.12 -24.04
N TRP A 401 -5.58 -25.07 -24.54
CA TRP A 401 -6.41 -25.95 -23.73
C TRP A 401 -5.99 -27.40 -23.90
N TYR A 402 -5.98 -28.11 -22.78
CA TYR A 402 -5.86 -29.56 -22.76
C TYR A 402 -6.82 -30.13 -21.72
N PHE A 403 -7.35 -31.31 -22.01
CA PHE A 403 -8.32 -31.98 -21.15
C PHE A 403 -7.90 -33.43 -20.92
N ASN A 404 -8.23 -33.94 -19.74
CA ASN A 404 -8.25 -35.36 -19.43
C ASN A 404 -9.49 -35.66 -18.58
N GLU A 405 -9.73 -36.93 -18.28
CA GLU A 405 -10.90 -37.40 -17.53
C GLU A 405 -11.06 -36.75 -16.14
N HIS A 406 -9.99 -36.17 -15.58
CA HIS A 406 -9.99 -35.53 -14.26
C HIS A 406 -10.17 -34.00 -14.30
N THR A 407 -10.08 -33.36 -15.47
CA THR A 407 -10.15 -31.89 -15.59
C THR A 407 -11.41 -31.32 -14.92
N GLY A 408 -12.58 -31.91 -15.16
CA GLY A 408 -13.84 -31.44 -14.56
C GLY A 408 -13.85 -31.51 -13.02
N ALA A 409 -13.27 -32.57 -12.44
CA ALA A 409 -13.14 -32.71 -10.99
C ALA A 409 -12.14 -31.70 -10.40
N CYS A 410 -11.03 -31.45 -11.11
CA CYS A 410 -10.02 -30.45 -10.71
C CYS A 410 -10.62 -29.03 -10.69
N ILE A 411 -11.44 -28.66 -11.68
CA ILE A 411 -12.16 -27.37 -11.71
C ILE A 411 -13.08 -27.21 -10.50
N VAL A 412 -13.86 -28.26 -10.18
CA VAL A 412 -14.74 -28.22 -8.99
C VAL A 412 -13.91 -28.11 -7.71
N LYS A 413 -12.76 -28.80 -7.64
CA LYS A 413 -11.88 -28.77 -6.47
C LYS A 413 -11.17 -27.42 -6.31
N SER A 414 -10.68 -26.79 -7.39
CA SER A 414 -10.02 -25.48 -7.33
C SER A 414 -10.95 -24.43 -6.75
N VAL A 415 -12.20 -24.40 -7.23
CA VAL A 415 -13.25 -23.51 -6.71
C VAL A 415 -13.59 -23.84 -5.26
N SER A 416 -13.72 -25.13 -4.90
CA SER A 416 -13.98 -25.53 -3.51
C SER A 416 -12.88 -25.03 -2.55
N CYS A 417 -11.62 -25.15 -2.96
CA CYS A 417 -10.47 -24.66 -2.18
C CYS A 417 -10.54 -23.14 -2.00
N ILE A 418 -10.71 -22.38 -3.08
CA ILE A 418 -10.79 -20.91 -3.00
C ILE A 418 -11.95 -20.44 -2.14
N LEU A 419 -13.14 -21.02 -2.32
CA LEU A 419 -14.31 -20.67 -1.52
C LEU A 419 -14.08 -20.96 -0.03
N SER A 420 -13.47 -22.11 0.30
CA SER A 420 -13.20 -22.51 1.68
C SER A 420 -12.19 -21.56 2.35
N LEU A 421 -11.20 -21.10 1.59
CA LEU A 421 -10.25 -20.09 2.05
C LEU A 421 -10.92 -18.71 2.22
N ALA A 422 -11.69 -18.26 1.23
CA ALA A 422 -12.43 -17.00 1.28
C ALA A 422 -13.39 -16.95 2.48
N GLN A 423 -14.09 -18.07 2.74
CA GLN A 423 -14.91 -18.24 3.94
C GLN A 423 -14.09 -18.10 5.21
N SER A 424 -12.96 -18.82 5.30
CA SER A 424 -12.12 -18.82 6.51
C SER A 424 -11.53 -17.45 6.82
N ILE A 425 -11.13 -16.69 5.80
CA ILE A 425 -10.65 -15.30 5.94
C ILE A 425 -11.81 -14.39 6.36
N SER A 426 -12.94 -14.47 5.66
CA SER A 426 -14.12 -13.65 5.95
C SER A 426 -14.64 -13.87 7.39
N ASP A 427 -14.61 -15.11 7.86
CA ASP A 427 -15.05 -15.48 9.20
C ASP A 427 -13.98 -15.22 10.27
N GLY A 428 -12.80 -14.71 9.91
CA GLY A 428 -11.69 -14.44 10.82
C GLY A 428 -11.07 -15.69 11.45
N ALA A 429 -11.28 -16.87 10.85
CA ALA A 429 -10.63 -18.12 11.27
C ALA A 429 -9.13 -18.12 10.92
N VAL A 430 -8.76 -17.35 9.89
CA VAL A 430 -7.42 -16.92 9.50
C VAL A 430 -7.51 -15.45 9.08
N ARG A 431 -6.41 -14.68 9.16
CA ARG A 431 -6.37 -13.27 8.74
C ARG A 431 -6.30 -13.11 7.23
N ALA A 432 -5.44 -13.90 6.60
CA ALA A 432 -5.19 -13.93 5.16
C ALA A 432 -4.83 -15.35 4.74
N GLY A 433 -4.66 -15.60 3.45
CA GLY A 433 -4.10 -16.87 3.01
C GLY A 433 -3.90 -17.00 1.52
N VAL A 434 -3.41 -18.18 1.13
CA VAL A 434 -3.04 -18.52 -0.24
C VAL A 434 -3.78 -19.76 -0.74
N ALA A 435 -4.32 -19.67 -1.95
CA ALA A 435 -4.87 -20.78 -2.70
C ALA A 435 -3.85 -21.28 -3.73
N ILE A 436 -3.24 -22.42 -3.41
CA ILE A 436 -2.30 -23.11 -4.29
C ILE A 436 -3.14 -24.03 -5.17
N VAL A 437 -3.72 -23.46 -6.23
CA VAL A 437 -4.72 -24.14 -7.05
C VAL A 437 -4.39 -24.13 -8.54
N ARG A 438 -4.95 -25.12 -9.25
CA ARG A 438 -4.94 -25.27 -10.70
C ARG A 438 -6.23 -25.95 -11.14
N PRO A 439 -6.75 -25.69 -12.34
CA PRO A 439 -6.27 -24.73 -13.35
C PRO A 439 -6.47 -23.25 -12.93
N PRO A 440 -5.76 -22.29 -13.58
CA PRO A 440 -5.93 -20.85 -13.34
C PRO A 440 -7.31 -20.35 -13.81
N GLY A 441 -7.61 -19.06 -13.64
CA GLY A 441 -8.94 -18.50 -13.88
C GLY A 441 -9.08 -17.13 -14.54
N HIS A 442 -8.11 -16.21 -14.46
CA HIS A 442 -8.34 -14.79 -14.82
C HIS A 442 -8.71 -14.51 -16.29
N HIS A 443 -8.45 -15.44 -17.22
CA HIS A 443 -8.86 -15.34 -18.63
C HIS A 443 -10.25 -15.92 -18.93
N ALA A 444 -10.87 -16.62 -17.98
CA ALA A 444 -12.18 -17.24 -18.19
C ALA A 444 -13.29 -16.20 -18.15
N SER A 445 -14.05 -16.10 -19.24
CA SER A 445 -15.20 -15.22 -19.38
C SER A 445 -16.51 -15.90 -18.97
N SER A 446 -17.63 -15.20 -19.11
CA SER A 446 -18.96 -15.71 -18.78
C SER A 446 -19.32 -17.03 -19.50
N SER A 447 -18.80 -17.27 -20.71
CA SER A 447 -19.22 -18.40 -21.55
C SER A 447 -18.10 -19.06 -22.35
N SER A 448 -16.85 -18.67 -22.11
CA SER A 448 -15.66 -19.24 -22.75
C SER A 448 -14.48 -19.18 -21.80
N GLY A 449 -13.52 -20.08 -21.97
CA GLY A 449 -12.23 -19.94 -21.29
C GLY A 449 -11.09 -19.94 -22.29
N SER A 450 -9.91 -19.58 -21.82
CA SER A 450 -8.75 -19.18 -22.62
C SER A 450 -7.52 -19.19 -21.72
N GLY A 451 -6.31 -19.25 -22.27
CA GLY A 451 -5.05 -19.13 -21.51
C GLY A 451 -4.97 -20.10 -20.33
N PHE A 452 -5.25 -21.38 -20.56
CA PHE A 452 -5.35 -22.43 -19.53
C PHE A 452 -6.49 -22.27 -18.50
N CYS A 453 -7.26 -21.17 -18.56
CA CYS A 453 -8.33 -20.87 -17.62
C CYS A 453 -9.67 -21.46 -18.11
N PHE A 454 -10.34 -22.21 -17.23
CA PHE A 454 -11.67 -22.78 -17.48
C PHE A 454 -12.78 -22.07 -16.73
N VAL A 455 -12.50 -21.55 -15.54
CA VAL A 455 -13.46 -20.82 -14.70
C VAL A 455 -12.73 -19.72 -13.97
N ASN A 456 -13.39 -18.59 -13.72
CA ASN A 456 -12.75 -17.44 -13.09
C ASN A 456 -12.79 -17.57 -11.57
N ASN A 457 -11.75 -18.21 -11.04
CA ASN A 457 -11.49 -18.45 -9.63
C ASN A 457 -11.68 -17.18 -8.76
N ALA A 458 -11.08 -16.05 -9.16
CA ALA A 458 -11.15 -14.77 -8.43
C ALA A 458 -12.57 -14.17 -8.44
N CYS A 459 -13.25 -14.14 -9.59
CA CYS A 459 -14.63 -13.66 -9.67
C CYS A 459 -15.60 -14.56 -8.89
N ILE A 460 -15.41 -15.89 -8.90
CA ILE A 460 -16.24 -16.81 -8.13
C ILE A 460 -16.10 -16.57 -6.61
N ALA A 461 -14.86 -16.37 -6.14
CA ALA A 461 -14.62 -15.99 -4.75
C ALA A 461 -15.29 -14.67 -4.39
N THR A 462 -15.22 -13.70 -5.30
CA THR A 462 -15.83 -12.37 -5.14
C THR A 462 -17.35 -12.46 -5.01
N GLU A 463 -18.01 -13.22 -5.88
CA GLU A 463 -19.46 -13.45 -5.79
C GLU A 463 -19.84 -14.12 -4.46
N TYR A 464 -19.04 -15.07 -3.97
CA TYR A 464 -19.24 -15.69 -2.66
C TYR A 464 -19.13 -14.67 -1.53
N LEU A 465 -18.09 -13.83 -1.55
CA LEU A 465 -17.84 -12.83 -0.53
C LEU A 465 -18.97 -11.79 -0.48
N ILE A 466 -19.45 -11.33 -1.63
CA ILE A 466 -20.51 -10.33 -1.70
C ILE A 466 -21.87 -10.93 -1.35
N GLN A 467 -22.29 -12.00 -2.05
CA GLN A 467 -23.64 -12.55 -1.89
C GLN A 467 -23.83 -13.34 -0.59
N LYS A 468 -22.80 -14.08 -0.13
CA LYS A 468 -22.92 -14.97 1.04
C LYS A 468 -22.32 -14.38 2.31
N LYS A 469 -21.23 -13.61 2.19
CA LYS A 469 -20.52 -13.05 3.35
C LYS A 469 -20.80 -11.56 3.61
N GLY A 470 -21.47 -10.87 2.67
CA GLY A 470 -21.93 -9.50 2.86
C GLY A 470 -20.82 -8.45 2.76
N HIS A 471 -19.69 -8.78 2.13
CA HIS A 471 -18.67 -7.79 1.77
C HIS A 471 -19.24 -6.83 0.72
N LYS A 472 -18.85 -5.56 0.79
CA LYS A 472 -19.41 -4.47 -0.02
C LYS A 472 -18.42 -3.95 -1.06
N ARG A 473 -17.12 -4.13 -0.84
CA ARG A 473 -16.07 -3.59 -1.71
C ARG A 473 -14.91 -4.57 -1.79
N VAL A 474 -14.92 -5.38 -2.84
CA VAL A 474 -13.85 -6.36 -3.08
C VAL A 474 -12.87 -5.79 -4.10
N LEU A 475 -11.61 -5.66 -3.71
CA LEU A 475 -10.52 -5.30 -4.63
C LEU A 475 -9.92 -6.58 -5.22
N ILE A 476 -9.86 -6.66 -6.54
CA ILE A 476 -9.09 -7.67 -7.28
C ILE A 476 -7.87 -6.97 -7.88
N VAL A 477 -6.67 -7.34 -7.45
CA VAL A 477 -5.41 -6.88 -8.06
C VAL A 477 -4.77 -8.03 -8.82
N ASP A 478 -4.46 -7.80 -10.09
CA ASP A 478 -3.83 -8.76 -10.98
C ASP A 478 -2.45 -8.26 -11.40
N PHE A 479 -1.42 -8.97 -10.95
CA PHE A 479 -0.03 -8.72 -11.33
C PHE A 479 0.54 -9.82 -12.24
N ASP A 480 -0.30 -10.75 -12.71
CA ASP A 480 0.04 -11.66 -13.81
C ASP A 480 0.46 -10.82 -15.03
N ILE A 481 1.45 -11.30 -15.80
CA ILE A 481 1.93 -10.52 -16.94
C ILE A 481 0.86 -10.35 -18.03
N HIS A 482 -0.13 -11.24 -18.08
CA HIS A 482 -1.23 -11.18 -19.04
C HIS A 482 -2.42 -10.41 -18.47
N HIS A 483 -3.09 -9.66 -19.33
CA HIS A 483 -4.35 -9.02 -18.96
C HIS A 483 -5.41 -10.09 -18.65
N GLY A 484 -5.94 -10.10 -17.43
CA GLY A 484 -7.09 -10.92 -17.02
C GLY A 484 -8.39 -10.46 -17.67
N ASN A 485 -8.51 -10.65 -19.00
CA ASN A 485 -9.65 -10.21 -19.80
C ASN A 485 -10.99 -10.79 -19.34
N GLY A 486 -10.98 -12.01 -18.80
CA GLY A 486 -12.17 -12.65 -18.25
C GLY A 486 -12.64 -11.95 -16.98
N THR A 487 -11.70 -11.65 -16.07
CA THR A 487 -11.97 -10.87 -14.86
C THR A 487 -12.55 -9.50 -15.22
N GLN A 488 -11.90 -8.77 -16.15
CA GLN A 488 -12.39 -7.48 -16.62
C GLN A 488 -13.82 -7.57 -17.17
N GLU A 489 -14.13 -8.51 -18.07
CA GLU A 489 -15.48 -8.69 -18.62
C GLU A 489 -16.52 -8.89 -17.52
N LEU A 490 -16.23 -9.77 -16.57
CA LEU A 490 -17.16 -10.18 -15.51
C LEU A 490 -17.41 -9.06 -14.48
N THR A 491 -16.49 -8.10 -14.34
CA THR A 491 -16.59 -7.01 -13.37
C THR A 491 -16.83 -5.64 -14.00
N TYR A 492 -16.87 -5.52 -15.33
CA TYR A 492 -16.76 -4.24 -16.06
C TYR A 492 -17.82 -3.18 -15.69
N SER A 493 -19.01 -3.64 -15.28
CA SER A 493 -20.16 -2.79 -14.92
C SER A 493 -20.43 -2.73 -13.40
N ARG A 494 -19.50 -3.23 -12.57
CA ARG A 494 -19.63 -3.35 -11.10
C ARG A 494 -18.84 -2.23 -10.39
N SER A 495 -19.41 -1.62 -9.36
CA SER A 495 -18.71 -0.67 -8.47
C SER A 495 -18.35 -1.24 -7.09
N ASP A 496 -19.04 -2.30 -6.68
CA ASP A 496 -18.75 -3.12 -5.51
C ASP A 496 -17.56 -4.09 -5.73
N ILE A 497 -17.00 -4.09 -6.94
CA ILE A 497 -15.74 -4.75 -7.29
C ILE A 497 -14.84 -3.73 -7.99
N MET A 498 -13.61 -3.57 -7.52
CA MET A 498 -12.57 -2.85 -8.26
C MET A 498 -11.56 -3.83 -8.83
N TYR A 499 -11.28 -3.74 -10.13
CA TYR A 499 -10.27 -4.55 -10.81
C TYR A 499 -9.10 -3.66 -11.25
N ILE A 500 -7.89 -4.02 -10.83
CA ILE A 500 -6.65 -3.35 -11.23
C ILE A 500 -5.71 -4.40 -11.83
N SER A 501 -5.25 -4.18 -13.05
CA SER A 501 -4.35 -5.13 -13.75
C SER A 501 -3.10 -4.42 -14.27
N ILE A 502 -1.93 -4.95 -13.92
CA ILE A 502 -0.64 -4.57 -14.51
C ILE A 502 -0.23 -5.68 -15.46
N HIS A 503 -0.10 -5.37 -16.75
CA HIS A 503 0.16 -6.40 -17.75
C HIS A 503 0.99 -5.88 -18.91
N ARG A 504 1.66 -6.81 -19.60
CA ARG A 504 2.29 -6.54 -20.89
C ARG A 504 1.20 -6.45 -21.96
N PHE A 505 1.20 -5.35 -22.70
CA PHE A 505 0.19 -5.07 -23.71
C PHE A 505 0.78 -5.02 -25.13
N ASP A 506 1.98 -4.44 -25.30
CA ASP A 506 2.65 -4.27 -26.59
C ASP A 506 1.73 -3.72 -27.70
N LYS A 507 0.83 -2.79 -27.33
CA LYS A 507 -0.23 -2.24 -28.20
C LYS A 507 -1.15 -3.34 -28.74
N SER A 508 -1.72 -4.14 -27.83
CA SER A 508 -2.59 -5.28 -28.12
C SER A 508 -1.93 -6.40 -28.94
N LYS A 509 -0.59 -6.51 -28.92
CA LYS A 509 0.14 -7.59 -29.61
C LYS A 509 0.54 -8.75 -28.69
N PHE A 510 0.49 -8.53 -27.38
CA PHE A 510 0.73 -9.57 -26.40
C PHE A 510 -0.59 -10.27 -26.03
N PHE A 511 -0.55 -11.55 -25.68
CA PHE A 511 -1.76 -12.32 -25.32
C PHE A 511 -2.51 -11.63 -24.17
N PRO A 512 -3.85 -11.49 -24.23
CA PRO A 512 -4.81 -12.14 -25.15
C PRO A 512 -5.04 -11.42 -26.49
N THR A 513 -4.25 -10.41 -26.84
CA THR A 513 -4.36 -9.62 -28.10
C THR A 513 -5.69 -8.89 -28.29
N LEU A 514 -6.29 -8.47 -27.17
CA LEU A 514 -7.56 -7.75 -27.11
C LEU A 514 -7.31 -6.25 -26.83
N PRO A 515 -7.96 -5.33 -27.56
CA PRO A 515 -7.81 -3.90 -27.30
C PRO A 515 -8.31 -3.48 -25.92
N GLU A 516 -9.21 -4.25 -25.31
CA GLU A 516 -9.81 -4.02 -23.99
C GLU A 516 -8.80 -3.97 -22.84
N GLY A 517 -7.56 -4.46 -23.04
CA GLY A 517 -6.46 -4.29 -22.09
C GLY A 517 -5.85 -2.88 -22.07
N ASP A 518 -6.25 -1.98 -22.97
CA ASP A 518 -5.73 -0.61 -22.99
C ASP A 518 -6.21 0.22 -21.78
N VAL A 519 -5.45 1.28 -21.46
CA VAL A 519 -5.75 2.23 -20.38
C VAL A 519 -7.08 2.97 -20.61
N SER A 520 -7.56 3.08 -21.85
CA SER A 520 -8.85 3.72 -22.16
C SER A 520 -10.08 2.98 -21.64
N TYR A 521 -9.94 1.72 -21.22
CA TYR A 521 -11.04 0.88 -20.75
C TYR A 521 -11.23 0.99 -19.25
N THR A 522 -12.06 1.95 -18.84
CA THR A 522 -12.23 2.32 -17.42
C THR A 522 -13.50 1.76 -16.77
N GLY A 523 -14.16 0.77 -17.37
CA GLY A 523 -15.46 0.26 -16.92
C GLY A 523 -16.64 1.04 -17.51
N GLU A 524 -17.86 0.55 -17.26
CA GLU A 524 -19.09 1.11 -17.82
C GLU A 524 -20.22 1.24 -16.79
N GLY A 525 -21.23 2.05 -17.10
CA GLY A 525 -22.39 2.26 -16.22
C GLY A 525 -21.95 2.69 -14.83
N VAL A 526 -22.40 1.96 -13.81
CA VAL A 526 -22.00 2.21 -12.41
C VAL A 526 -20.57 1.78 -12.11
N GLY A 527 -19.99 0.88 -12.91
CA GLY A 527 -18.59 0.41 -12.79
C GLY A 527 -17.55 1.32 -13.46
N LYS A 528 -17.97 2.44 -14.06
CA LYS A 528 -17.01 3.42 -14.60
C LYS A 528 -16.13 3.98 -13.49
N GLY A 529 -14.81 3.87 -13.67
CA GLY A 529 -13.78 4.22 -12.69
C GLY A 529 -13.32 3.05 -11.79
N TYR A 530 -13.97 1.88 -11.87
CA TYR A 530 -13.66 0.70 -11.07
C TYR A 530 -12.89 -0.39 -11.85
N ASN A 531 -12.54 -0.12 -13.11
CA ASN A 531 -11.63 -0.95 -13.91
C ASN A 531 -10.39 -0.12 -14.26
N ILE A 532 -9.21 -0.58 -13.86
CA ILE A 532 -7.94 0.11 -14.08
C ILE A 532 -6.96 -0.83 -14.77
N ASN A 533 -6.63 -0.50 -16.03
CA ASN A 533 -5.60 -1.18 -16.79
C ASN A 533 -4.30 -0.38 -16.77
N ILE A 534 -3.19 -1.05 -16.49
CA ILE A 534 -1.84 -0.50 -16.54
C ILE A 534 -1.05 -1.28 -17.62
N PRO A 535 -1.23 -0.92 -18.90
CA PRO A 535 -0.62 -1.63 -20.03
C PRO A 535 0.83 -1.21 -20.29
N PHE A 536 1.77 -2.15 -20.22
CA PHE A 536 3.15 -1.93 -20.65
C PHE A 536 3.32 -2.17 -22.16
N ASN A 537 3.77 -1.13 -22.88
CA ASN A 537 3.76 -1.11 -24.35
C ASN A 537 5.11 -1.30 -25.04
N LYS A 538 6.21 -1.31 -24.28
CA LYS A 538 7.57 -1.35 -24.85
C LYS A 538 8.56 -2.01 -23.90
N GLY A 539 9.32 -2.98 -24.42
CA GLY A 539 10.48 -3.54 -23.73
C GLY A 539 10.14 -4.39 -22.52
N SER A 540 11.06 -5.27 -22.12
CA SER A 540 10.94 -6.01 -20.87
C SER A 540 10.89 -5.06 -19.67
N LYS A 541 10.14 -5.43 -18.63
CA LYS A 541 10.09 -4.70 -17.37
C LYS A 541 10.89 -5.42 -16.30
N THR A 542 11.35 -4.64 -15.34
CA THR A 542 12.08 -5.08 -14.15
C THR A 542 11.35 -4.61 -12.91
N ASP A 543 11.94 -4.83 -11.74
CA ASP A 543 11.34 -4.46 -10.48
C ASP A 543 10.97 -2.98 -10.40
N ILE A 544 11.85 -2.08 -10.84
CA ILE A 544 11.61 -0.64 -10.74
C ILE A 544 10.35 -0.20 -11.49
N ASP A 545 10.05 -0.85 -12.62
CA ASP A 545 8.88 -0.51 -13.43
C ASP A 545 7.58 -0.90 -12.74
N TYR A 546 7.51 -2.13 -12.23
CA TYR A 546 6.36 -2.63 -11.46
C TYR A 546 6.18 -1.81 -10.19
N TRP A 547 7.28 -1.53 -9.49
CA TRP A 547 7.26 -0.77 -8.25
C TRP A 547 6.80 0.67 -8.43
N THR A 548 7.25 1.32 -9.51
CA THR A 548 6.85 2.69 -9.86
C THR A 548 5.34 2.77 -10.11
N VAL A 549 4.78 1.87 -10.93
CA VAL A 549 3.32 1.87 -11.18
C VAL A 549 2.53 1.47 -9.94
N TRP A 550 3.08 0.60 -9.10
CA TRP A 550 2.45 0.17 -7.86
C TRP A 550 2.27 1.33 -6.89
N HIS A 551 3.33 2.08 -6.63
CA HIS A 551 3.28 3.25 -5.73
C HIS A 551 2.48 4.42 -6.28
N ARG A 552 2.57 4.68 -7.59
CA ARG A 552 1.94 5.86 -8.20
C ARG A 552 0.47 5.65 -8.54
N LEU A 553 0.07 4.42 -8.85
CA LEU A 553 -1.28 4.12 -9.31
C LEU A 553 -2.00 3.13 -8.40
N VAL A 554 -1.44 1.94 -8.20
CA VAL A 554 -2.16 0.84 -7.52
C VAL A 554 -2.47 1.18 -6.06
N LEU A 555 -1.46 1.58 -5.27
CA LEU A 555 -1.66 1.88 -3.85
C LEU A 555 -2.61 3.06 -3.61
N PRO A 556 -2.43 4.24 -4.25
CA PRO A 556 -3.35 5.35 -4.05
C PRO A 556 -4.80 5.00 -4.42
N ILE A 557 -5.01 4.29 -5.53
CA ILE A 557 -6.34 3.86 -5.97
C ILE A 557 -6.93 2.84 -4.98
N ALA A 558 -6.15 1.84 -4.55
CA ALA A 558 -6.60 0.81 -3.62
C ALA A 558 -6.96 1.37 -2.25
N PHE A 559 -6.19 2.33 -1.72
CA PHE A 559 -6.53 3.06 -0.50
C PHE A 559 -7.80 3.89 -0.70
N SER A 560 -7.90 4.63 -1.81
CA SER A 560 -9.08 5.42 -2.18
C SER A 560 -10.37 4.59 -2.30
N TYR A 561 -10.25 3.35 -2.78
CA TYR A 561 -11.38 2.41 -2.84
C TYR A 561 -11.77 1.83 -1.48
N ASN A 562 -10.82 1.77 -0.53
CA ASN A 562 -10.99 1.29 0.83
C ASN A 562 -11.73 -0.07 0.90
N PRO A 563 -11.18 -1.14 0.28
CA PRO A 563 -11.86 -2.42 0.21
C PRO A 563 -12.07 -3.06 1.59
N ASP A 564 -13.12 -3.87 1.73
CA ASP A 564 -13.33 -4.73 2.90
C ASP A 564 -12.84 -6.18 2.70
N PHE A 565 -12.38 -6.51 1.48
CA PHE A 565 -11.64 -7.72 1.16
C PHE A 565 -10.73 -7.51 -0.07
N VAL A 566 -9.52 -8.08 -0.06
CA VAL A 566 -8.59 -8.05 -1.21
C VAL A 566 -8.37 -9.46 -1.75
N ILE A 567 -8.50 -9.63 -3.06
CA ILE A 567 -8.11 -10.83 -3.80
C ILE A 567 -6.95 -10.44 -4.72
N ILE A 568 -5.90 -11.25 -4.72
CA ILE A 568 -4.75 -11.08 -5.60
C ILE A 568 -4.74 -12.24 -6.58
N SER A 569 -4.94 -11.92 -7.86
CA SER A 569 -4.66 -12.82 -8.98
C SER A 569 -3.14 -12.94 -9.11
N ALA A 570 -2.58 -13.96 -8.47
CA ALA A 570 -1.17 -14.10 -8.24
C ALA A 570 -0.50 -14.91 -9.36
N GLY A 571 -0.27 -14.26 -10.49
CA GLY A 571 0.53 -14.80 -11.60
C GLY A 571 2.00 -14.39 -11.47
N PHE A 572 2.91 -15.37 -11.56
CA PHE A 572 4.36 -15.12 -11.41
C PHE A 572 5.13 -15.16 -12.75
N ASP A 573 4.41 -15.07 -13.86
CA ASP A 573 4.95 -15.13 -15.22
C ASP A 573 5.57 -13.82 -15.71
N ALA A 574 5.43 -12.72 -14.97
CA ALA A 574 6.33 -11.56 -15.09
C ALA A 574 7.72 -11.82 -14.47
N GLY A 575 7.88 -12.96 -13.78
CA GLY A 575 9.06 -13.29 -13.01
C GLY A 575 10.31 -13.59 -13.85
N ILE A 576 11.47 -13.44 -13.22
CA ILE A 576 12.74 -13.87 -13.80
C ILE A 576 12.68 -15.33 -14.31
N TYR A 577 13.26 -15.57 -15.48
CA TYR A 577 13.33 -16.87 -16.16
C TYR A 577 11.99 -17.44 -16.66
N ASP A 578 10.88 -16.72 -16.51
CA ASP A 578 9.61 -17.23 -17.01
C ASP A 578 9.61 -17.35 -18.55
N PRO A 579 9.25 -18.53 -19.10
CA PRO A 579 9.27 -18.75 -20.54
C PRO A 579 8.19 -17.97 -21.28
N LEU A 580 7.11 -17.56 -20.61
CA LEU A 580 5.99 -16.81 -21.21
C LEU A 580 6.05 -15.31 -20.89
N GLY A 581 6.84 -14.90 -19.89
CA GLY A 581 7.05 -13.49 -19.54
C GLY A 581 7.68 -12.62 -20.64
N GLY A 582 8.20 -13.26 -21.69
CA GLY A 582 8.77 -12.60 -22.86
C GLY A 582 9.87 -11.57 -22.53
N GLY A 583 10.71 -11.92 -21.56
CA GLY A 583 11.90 -11.18 -21.16
C GLY A 583 11.75 -10.32 -19.91
N TYR A 584 10.57 -10.26 -19.28
CA TYR A 584 10.39 -9.59 -17.99
C TYR A 584 11.26 -10.23 -16.90
N LYS A 585 11.62 -9.43 -15.90
CA LYS A 585 12.59 -9.81 -14.86
C LYS A 585 12.14 -9.32 -13.49
N VAL A 586 10.89 -9.56 -13.13
CA VAL A 586 10.40 -9.27 -11.77
C VAL A 586 10.96 -10.31 -10.79
N THR A 587 11.52 -9.86 -9.69
CA THR A 587 12.11 -10.73 -8.67
C THR A 587 11.06 -11.27 -7.70
N PRO A 588 11.30 -12.45 -7.09
CA PRO A 588 10.47 -12.96 -6.00
C PRO A 588 10.27 -11.96 -4.86
N GLU A 589 11.32 -11.21 -4.50
CA GLU A 589 11.32 -10.21 -3.45
C GLU A 589 10.31 -9.09 -3.75
N LEU A 590 10.25 -8.61 -5.01
CA LEU A 590 9.28 -7.58 -5.37
C LEU A 590 7.84 -8.09 -5.22
N PHE A 591 7.50 -9.30 -5.69
CA PHE A 591 6.16 -9.85 -5.51
C PHE A 591 5.76 -9.87 -4.02
N GLY A 592 6.70 -10.23 -3.13
CA GLY A 592 6.52 -10.12 -1.69
C GLY A 592 6.21 -8.69 -1.22
N GLN A 593 6.94 -7.70 -1.72
CA GLN A 593 6.72 -6.28 -1.39
C GLN A 593 5.37 -5.73 -1.90
N LEU A 594 4.94 -6.14 -3.10
CA LEU A 594 3.60 -5.79 -3.62
C LEU A 594 2.51 -6.29 -2.66
N VAL A 595 2.61 -7.54 -2.19
CA VAL A 595 1.65 -8.12 -1.22
C VAL A 595 1.75 -7.44 0.14
N HIS A 596 2.97 -7.15 0.61
CA HIS A 596 3.20 -6.47 1.90
C HIS A 596 2.45 -5.14 1.98
N THR A 597 2.57 -4.30 0.95
CA THR A 597 1.95 -2.96 0.93
C THR A 597 0.42 -2.98 0.90
N LEU A 598 -0.22 -4.08 0.49
CA LEU A 598 -1.68 -4.25 0.55
C LEU A 598 -2.18 -4.73 1.92
N LYS A 599 -1.29 -5.20 2.81
CA LYS A 599 -1.65 -5.76 4.14
C LYS A 599 -2.42 -4.77 5.02
N SER A 600 -2.18 -3.48 4.85
CA SER A 600 -2.85 -2.43 5.62
C SER A 600 -4.31 -2.21 5.19
N LEU A 601 -4.71 -2.67 3.99
CA LEU A 601 -6.09 -2.60 3.51
C LEU A 601 -6.96 -3.72 4.06
N ALA A 602 -8.28 -3.53 4.05
CA ALA A 602 -9.27 -4.58 4.35
C ALA A 602 -9.06 -5.30 5.70
N SER A 603 -8.45 -4.66 6.71
CA SER A 603 -8.03 -5.35 7.94
C SER A 603 -7.14 -6.56 7.69
N GLY A 604 -6.29 -6.49 6.67
CA GLY A 604 -5.40 -7.56 6.25
C GLY A 604 -6.10 -8.79 5.67
N LYS A 605 -7.40 -8.71 5.30
CA LYS A 605 -8.14 -9.78 4.65
C LYS A 605 -7.71 -9.92 3.19
N ILE A 606 -6.65 -10.69 2.98
CA ILE A 606 -6.05 -10.93 1.67
C ILE A 606 -6.15 -12.40 1.31
N LEU A 607 -6.68 -12.69 0.11
CA LEU A 607 -6.63 -14.01 -0.51
C LEU A 607 -5.74 -13.93 -1.76
N LEU A 608 -4.65 -14.70 -1.79
CA LEU A 608 -3.89 -14.92 -3.01
C LEU A 608 -4.43 -16.16 -3.73
N THR A 609 -4.67 -16.07 -5.03
CA THR A 609 -5.01 -17.23 -5.87
C THR A 609 -3.96 -17.36 -6.96
N LEU A 610 -3.34 -18.54 -7.08
CA LEU A 610 -2.33 -18.78 -8.11
C LEU A 610 -2.97 -18.72 -9.51
N GLU A 611 -2.39 -17.89 -10.39
CA GLU A 611 -2.77 -17.77 -11.80
C GLU A 611 -1.64 -18.33 -12.69
N GLY A 612 -0.93 -17.49 -13.46
CA GLY A 612 0.23 -17.85 -14.27
C GLY A 612 1.52 -18.09 -13.47
N GLY A 613 2.65 -18.15 -14.17
CA GLY A 613 3.98 -18.49 -13.64
C GLY A 613 4.37 -19.92 -13.98
N TYR A 614 5.32 -20.08 -14.89
CA TYR A 614 5.62 -21.32 -15.61
C TYR A 614 7.08 -21.74 -15.47
N HIS A 615 7.96 -20.85 -15.01
CA HIS A 615 9.22 -21.27 -14.38
C HIS A 615 8.93 -21.70 -12.93
N VAL A 616 8.96 -23.01 -12.68
CA VAL A 616 8.49 -23.63 -11.43
C VAL A 616 9.21 -23.11 -10.18
N GLU A 617 10.52 -22.89 -10.27
CA GLU A 617 11.34 -22.44 -9.14
C GLU A 617 11.08 -20.95 -8.83
N THR A 618 11.00 -20.11 -9.87
CA THR A 618 10.64 -18.68 -9.69
C THR A 618 9.24 -18.58 -9.10
N THR A 619 8.28 -19.37 -9.60
CA THR A 619 6.90 -19.40 -9.10
C THR A 619 6.86 -19.79 -7.62
N ALA A 620 7.60 -20.84 -7.23
CA ALA A 620 7.69 -21.29 -5.85
C ALA A 620 8.34 -20.26 -4.92
N MET A 621 9.44 -19.65 -5.35
CA MET A 621 10.12 -18.60 -4.58
C MET A 621 9.25 -17.35 -4.43
N SER A 622 8.62 -16.87 -5.51
CA SER A 622 7.73 -15.71 -5.48
C SER A 622 6.52 -15.94 -4.59
N MET A 623 5.86 -17.10 -4.69
CA MET A 623 4.76 -17.46 -3.78
C MET A 623 5.22 -17.52 -2.32
N THR A 624 6.43 -18.04 -2.07
CA THR A 624 7.05 -18.07 -0.73
C THR A 624 7.26 -16.65 -0.20
N ALA A 625 7.77 -15.72 -1.03
CA ALA A 625 7.95 -14.32 -0.66
C ALA A 625 6.61 -13.63 -0.33
N CYS A 626 5.58 -13.85 -1.15
CA CYS A 626 4.22 -13.36 -0.90
C CYS A 626 3.64 -13.87 0.44
N VAL A 627 3.82 -15.16 0.73
CA VAL A 627 3.34 -15.74 2.00
C VAL A 627 4.14 -15.24 3.20
N LYS A 628 5.46 -15.04 3.07
CA LYS A 628 6.27 -14.41 4.12
C LYS A 628 5.77 -12.98 4.41
N ALA A 629 5.51 -12.19 3.37
CA ALA A 629 4.93 -10.85 3.50
C ALA A 629 3.56 -10.84 4.21
N LEU A 630 2.76 -11.90 4.04
CA LEU A 630 1.50 -12.03 4.78
C LEU A 630 1.71 -12.17 6.29
N PHE A 631 2.84 -12.65 6.81
CA PHE A 631 3.05 -12.74 8.27
C PHE A 631 3.32 -11.38 8.94
N GLY A 632 3.71 -10.36 8.17
CA GLY A 632 4.34 -9.14 8.70
C GLY A 632 5.80 -9.18 8.35
#